data_AF-A0A286MG40-F1
#
_entry.id   AF-A0A286MG40-F1
#
_cell.length_a   1.000
_cell.length_b   1.000
_cell.length_c   1.000
_cell.angle_alpha   90.00
_cell.angle_beta   90.00
_cell.angle_gamma   90.00
#
_symmetry.space_group_name_H-M   'P 1'
#
loop_
_entity.id
_entity.type
_entity.pdbx_description
1 polymer ?
#
loop_
_entity_poly.entity_id
_entity_poly.type
_entity_poly.pdbx_seq_one_letter_code
_entity_poly.pdbx_strand_id
1 'polypeptide(L)'
;YWTSTEALASDTIPERLAVIGSSVVALELAQAFARLGSKVTVLARNTLFFREDPAIGEAVTAAFRAEGIEVLEHTQASQVAHMDGEFVLTTTHGELRADKLLVATGRTPNTRSLALDAAGVTVNAQGAIVIDQGMRTSNPNIYAAGDCTDQPQFVYV
;
A
#
# COMPACT_ATOMS: atom_id res chain seq x y z
N TYR A 1 0.02 13.64 3.59
CA TYR A 1 -0.44 12.27 3.89
C TYR A 1 0.79 11.46 4.29
N TRP A 2 0.61 10.25 4.81
CA TRP A 2 1.66 9.29 5.13
C TRP A 2 1.70 8.17 4.11
N THR A 3 2.90 7.68 3.81
CA THR A 3 3.11 6.31 3.34
C THR A 3 3.50 5.43 4.53
N SER A 4 3.87 4.17 4.29
CA SER A 4 4.38 3.31 5.36
C SER A 4 5.62 3.88 6.04
N THR A 5 6.45 4.64 5.32
CA THR A 5 7.66 5.27 5.87
C THR A 5 7.33 6.28 6.97
N GLU A 6 6.46 7.25 6.67
CA GLU A 6 6.10 8.27 7.67
C GLU A 6 5.27 7.69 8.81
N ALA A 7 4.42 6.70 8.53
CA ALA A 7 3.60 6.06 9.55
C ALA A 7 4.45 5.30 10.59
N LEU A 8 5.47 4.56 10.15
CA LEU A 8 6.40 3.84 11.04
C LEU A 8 7.32 4.78 11.84
N ALA A 9 7.63 5.95 11.29
CA ALA A 9 8.48 6.94 11.93
C ALA A 9 7.69 7.95 12.79
N SER A 10 6.36 7.84 12.85
CA SER A 10 5.52 8.79 13.57
C SER A 10 5.81 8.77 15.07
N ASP A 11 6.00 9.95 15.65
CA ASP A 11 6.15 10.20 17.08
C ASP A 11 4.80 10.42 17.79
N THR A 12 3.71 10.44 17.03
CA THR A 12 2.35 10.68 17.52
C THR A 12 1.37 9.63 17.02
N ILE A 13 0.32 9.39 17.81
CA ILE A 13 -0.82 8.55 17.43
C ILE A 13 -1.98 9.50 17.10
N PRO A 14 -2.45 9.57 15.84
CA PRO A 14 -3.57 10.44 15.49
C PRO A 14 -4.88 9.92 16.10
N GLU A 15 -5.80 10.82 16.46
CA GLU A 15 -7.11 10.40 16.98
C GLU A 15 -7.92 9.64 15.92
N ARG A 16 -7.86 10.08 14.66
CA ARG A 16 -8.49 9.44 13.50
C ARG A 16 -7.48 9.21 12.38
N LEU A 17 -7.43 7.98 11.90
CA LEU A 17 -6.60 7.56 10.77
C LEU A 17 -7.47 6.99 9.65
N ALA A 18 -7.45 7.63 8.49
CA ALA A 18 -7.95 7.03 7.26
C ALA A 18 -6.84 6.24 6.57
N VAL A 19 -7.13 5.03 6.10
CA VAL A 19 -6.18 4.17 5.38
C VAL A 19 -6.73 3.86 3.99
N ILE A 20 -5.98 4.14 2.94
CA ILE A 20 -6.31 3.73 1.57
C ILE A 20 -5.38 2.56 1.20
N GLY A 21 -5.94 1.36 1.11
CA GLY A 21 -5.20 0.13 0.80
C GLY A 21 -5.85 -1.09 1.46
N SER A 22 -5.67 -2.26 0.85
CA SER A 22 -6.36 -3.50 1.27
C SER A 22 -5.45 -4.74 1.29
N SER A 23 -4.14 -4.54 1.44
CA SER A 23 -3.11 -5.58 1.48
C SER A 23 -2.20 -5.41 2.70
N VAL A 24 -1.20 -6.28 2.86
CA VAL A 24 -0.37 -6.47 4.06
C VAL A 24 0.02 -5.16 4.75
N VAL A 25 0.75 -4.27 4.07
CA VAL A 25 1.25 -3.01 4.66
C VAL A 25 0.11 -2.12 5.17
N ALA A 26 -1.00 -2.04 4.43
CA ALA A 26 -2.14 -1.21 4.81
C ALA A 26 -2.79 -1.75 6.09
N LEU A 27 -2.99 -3.07 6.15
CA LEU A 27 -3.75 -3.71 7.21
C LEU A 27 -2.92 -3.90 8.48
N GLU A 28 -1.62 -4.21 8.36
CA GLU A 28 -0.68 -4.25 9.49
C GLU A 28 -0.63 -2.89 10.21
N LEU A 29 -0.47 -1.80 9.45
CA LEU A 29 -0.44 -0.46 10.02
C LEU A 29 -1.83 -0.01 10.53
N ALA A 30 -2.92 -0.34 9.83
CA ALA A 30 -4.27 -0.07 10.31
C ALA A 30 -4.51 -0.70 11.69
N GLN A 31 -4.17 -1.98 11.86
CA GLN A 31 -4.35 -2.66 13.13
C GLN A 31 -3.40 -2.14 14.21
N ALA A 32 -2.14 -1.85 13.87
CA ALA A 32 -1.19 -1.27 14.80
C ALA A 32 -1.70 0.06 15.37
N PHE A 33 -2.13 1.00 14.52
CA PHE A 33 -2.66 2.28 14.96
C PHE A 33 -3.98 2.15 15.72
N ALA A 34 -4.87 1.23 15.32
CA ALA A 34 -6.10 0.95 16.07
C ALA A 34 -5.80 0.50 17.51
N ARG A 35 -4.85 -0.42 17.68
CA ARG A 35 -4.43 -0.93 19.00
C ARG A 35 -3.64 0.09 19.81
N LEU A 36 -3.00 1.06 19.16
CA LEU A 36 -2.33 2.20 19.81
C LEU A 36 -3.32 3.32 20.20
N GLY A 37 -4.58 3.25 19.77
CA GLY A 37 -5.66 4.14 20.21
C GLY A 37 -6.31 4.99 19.12
N SER A 38 -5.87 4.90 17.87
CA SER A 38 -6.54 5.62 16.76
C SER A 38 -7.90 5.01 16.44
N LYS A 39 -8.88 5.86 16.10
CA LYS A 39 -10.06 5.44 15.36
C LYS A 39 -9.69 5.26 13.89
N VAL A 40 -9.69 4.02 13.41
CA VAL A 40 -9.21 3.68 12.06
C VAL A 40 -10.37 3.35 11.12
N THR A 41 -10.34 3.97 9.93
CA THR A 41 -11.24 3.63 8.81
C THR A 41 -10.40 3.22 7.59
N VAL A 42 -10.60 2.01 7.09
CA VAL A 42 -9.92 1.44 5.92
C VAL A 42 -10.83 1.53 4.69
N LEU A 43 -10.31 2.11 3.61
CA LEU A 43 -10.95 2.15 2.30
C LEU A 43 -10.29 1.09 1.41
N ALA A 44 -11.07 0.07 1.05
CA ALA A 44 -10.66 -0.97 0.13
C ALA A 44 -11.41 -0.81 -1.19
N ARG A 45 -10.67 -0.71 -2.31
CA ARG A 45 -11.25 -0.64 -3.66
C ARG A 45 -12.11 -1.86 -4.00
N ASN A 46 -11.73 -3.02 -3.49
CA ASN A 46 -12.44 -4.30 -3.59
C ASN A 46 -12.72 -4.80 -2.16
N THR A 47 -12.53 -6.09 -1.90
CA THR A 47 -12.42 -6.67 -0.57
C THR A 47 -10.98 -6.59 -0.05
N LEU A 48 -10.79 -6.88 1.25
CA LEU A 48 -9.45 -7.12 1.80
C LEU A 48 -8.81 -8.34 1.15
N PHE A 49 -7.52 -8.27 0.83
CA PHE A 49 -6.78 -9.36 0.18
C PHE A 49 -7.44 -9.91 -1.10
N PHE A 50 -8.06 -9.07 -1.94
CA PHE A 50 -8.83 -9.50 -3.12
C PHE A 50 -8.09 -10.39 -4.16
N ARG A 51 -6.76 -10.50 -4.06
CA ARG A 51 -5.93 -11.35 -4.93
C ARG A 51 -5.66 -12.74 -4.34
N GLU A 52 -6.02 -12.94 -3.08
CA GLU A 52 -5.87 -14.19 -2.34
C GLU A 52 -7.22 -14.93 -2.27
N ASP A 53 -7.24 -16.07 -1.58
CA ASP A 53 -8.49 -16.78 -1.27
C ASP A 53 -9.46 -15.85 -0.51
N PRO A 54 -10.72 -15.68 -0.97
CA PRO A 54 -11.71 -14.81 -0.33
C PRO A 54 -11.88 -15.04 1.17
N ALA A 55 -11.72 -16.29 1.65
CA ALA A 55 -11.85 -16.62 3.06
C ALA A 55 -10.84 -15.87 3.94
N ILE A 56 -9.66 -15.53 3.40
CA ILE A 56 -8.64 -14.73 4.10
C ILE A 56 -9.15 -13.31 4.30
N GLY A 57 -9.65 -12.68 3.24
CA GLY A 57 -10.23 -11.34 3.28
C GLY A 57 -11.40 -11.26 4.27
N GLU A 58 -12.33 -12.22 4.19
CA GLU A 58 -13.49 -12.31 5.07
C GLU A 58 -13.10 -12.46 6.55
N ALA A 59 -12.15 -13.35 6.85
CA ALA A 59 -11.67 -13.57 8.22
C ALA A 59 -10.99 -12.32 8.79
N VAL A 60 -10.16 -11.64 8.00
CA VAL A 60 -9.49 -10.40 8.43
C VAL A 60 -10.49 -9.27 8.61
N THR A 61 -11.46 -9.11 7.71
CA THR A 61 -12.53 -8.12 7.84
C THR A 61 -13.34 -8.34 9.12
N ALA A 62 -13.68 -9.59 9.45
CA ALA A 62 -14.39 -9.93 10.68
C ALA A 62 -13.56 -9.58 11.94
N ALA A 63 -12.26 -9.92 11.94
CA ALA A 63 -11.35 -9.57 13.02
C ALA A 63 -11.21 -8.05 13.21
N PHE A 64 -11.07 -7.30 12.12
CA PHE A 64 -10.94 -5.84 12.15
C PHE A 64 -12.20 -5.17 12.71
N ARG A 65 -13.38 -5.60 12.27
CA ARG A 65 -14.64 -5.09 12.81
C ARG A 65 -14.82 -5.42 14.29
N ALA A 66 -14.38 -6.61 14.72
CA ALA A 66 -14.39 -6.98 16.14
C ALA A 66 -13.42 -6.12 16.99
N GLU A 67 -12.34 -5.63 16.41
CA GLU A 67 -11.40 -4.67 17.02
C GLU A 67 -11.85 -3.20 16.88
N GLY A 68 -13.03 -2.94 16.30
CA GLY A 68 -13.57 -1.59 16.12
C GLY A 68 -12.99 -0.81 14.93
N ILE A 69 -12.24 -1.47 14.05
CA ILE A 69 -11.75 -0.88 12.79
C ILE A 69 -12.91 -0.87 11.79
N GLU A 70 -13.20 0.31 11.24
CA GLU A 70 -14.19 0.45 10.18
C GLU A 70 -13.57 0.02 8.84
N VAL A 71 -14.22 -0.90 8.15
CA VAL A 71 -13.76 -1.41 6.85
C VAL A 71 -14.82 -1.12 5.79
N LEU A 72 -14.51 -0.18 4.90
CA LEU A 72 -15.31 0.23 3.76
C LEU A 72 -14.80 -0.49 2.51
N GLU A 73 -15.40 -1.64 2.22
CA GLU A 73 -15.14 -2.40 0.99
C GLU A 73 -15.82 -1.73 -0.21
N HIS A 74 -15.32 -2.04 -1.42
CA HIS A 74 -15.80 -1.44 -2.67
C HIS A 74 -15.83 0.09 -2.67
N THR A 75 -14.96 0.72 -1.87
CA THR A 75 -14.97 2.15 -1.61
C THR A 75 -13.65 2.77 -2.06
N GLN A 76 -13.74 3.84 -2.83
CA GLN A 76 -12.60 4.65 -3.24
C GLN A 76 -12.89 6.12 -2.93
N ALA A 77 -11.85 6.85 -2.52
CA ALA A 77 -11.92 8.29 -2.47
C ALA A 77 -11.81 8.86 -3.89
N SER A 78 -12.84 9.59 -4.33
CA SER A 78 -12.82 10.30 -5.61
C SER A 78 -12.05 11.62 -5.51
N GLN A 79 -11.99 12.20 -4.31
CA GLN A 79 -11.25 13.41 -4.01
C GLN A 79 -10.67 13.32 -2.60
N VAL A 80 -9.48 13.90 -2.43
CA VAL A 80 -8.86 14.11 -1.12
C VAL A 80 -8.49 15.60 -1.02
N ALA A 81 -8.99 16.27 0.01
CA ALA A 81 -8.60 17.62 0.37
C ALA A 81 -7.96 17.62 1.77
N HIS A 82 -7.19 18.68 2.06
CA HIS A 82 -6.67 18.92 3.41
C HIS A 82 -7.04 20.35 3.82
N MET A 83 -7.93 20.48 4.79
CA MET A 83 -8.54 21.75 5.20
C MET A 83 -8.69 21.75 6.72
N ASP A 84 -8.44 22.89 7.36
CA ASP A 84 -8.57 23.08 8.80
C ASP A 84 -7.81 22.04 9.66
N GLY A 85 -6.69 21.52 9.13
CA GLY A 85 -5.85 20.53 9.82
C GLY A 85 -6.30 19.08 9.67
N GLU A 86 -7.36 18.81 8.89
CA GLU A 86 -7.90 17.47 8.67
C GLU A 86 -7.80 17.06 7.18
N PHE A 87 -7.67 15.77 6.94
CA PHE A 87 -7.96 15.17 5.64
C PHE A 87 -9.46 14.98 5.47
N VAL A 88 -9.98 15.40 4.31
CA VAL A 88 -11.37 15.25 3.91
C VAL A 88 -11.41 14.41 2.64
N LEU A 89 -11.97 13.20 2.74
CA LEU A 89 -12.07 12.24 1.64
C LEU A 89 -13.52 12.18 1.16
N THR A 90 -13.75 12.48 -0.12
CA THR A 90 -15.06 12.28 -0.75
C THR A 90 -15.16 10.84 -1.24
N THR A 91 -16.14 10.09 -0.73
CA THR A 91 -16.37 8.68 -1.10
C THR A 91 -17.80 8.46 -1.58
N THR A 92 -18.09 7.26 -2.08
CA THR A 92 -19.45 6.82 -2.40
C THR A 92 -20.37 6.71 -1.17
N HIS A 93 -19.80 6.66 0.04
CA HIS A 93 -20.52 6.61 1.31
C HIS A 93 -20.66 7.99 1.98
N GLY A 94 -20.19 9.05 1.31
CA GLY A 94 -20.17 10.42 1.84
C GLY A 94 -18.76 10.89 2.18
N GLU A 95 -18.68 11.95 2.97
CA GLU A 95 -17.44 12.58 3.41
C GLU A 95 -16.86 11.86 4.62
N LEU A 96 -15.59 11.42 4.52
CA LEU A 96 -14.81 10.89 5.64
C LEU A 96 -13.76 11.91 6.06
N ARG A 97 -13.66 12.16 7.37
CA ARG A 97 -12.67 13.07 7.97
C ARG A 97 -11.70 12.33 8.87
N ALA A 98 -10.42 12.65 8.74
CA ALA A 98 -9.36 12.06 9.56
C ALA A 98 -8.21 13.04 9.79
N ASP A 99 -7.52 12.90 10.92
CA ASP A 99 -6.36 13.76 11.27
C ASP A 99 -5.13 13.37 10.45
N LYS A 100 -5.03 12.09 10.10
CA LYS A 100 -4.01 11.56 9.19
C LYS A 100 -4.63 10.64 8.14
N LEU A 101 -3.95 10.60 7.01
CA LEU A 101 -4.25 9.73 5.89
C LEU A 101 -3.02 8.88 5.58
N LEU A 102 -3.14 7.55 5.69
CA LEU A 102 -2.15 6.57 5.23
C LEU A 102 -2.52 6.08 3.82
N VAL A 103 -1.60 6.26 2.88
CA VAL A 103 -1.70 5.74 1.51
C VAL A 103 -0.78 4.54 1.36
N ALA A 104 -1.38 3.35 1.22
CA ALA A 104 -0.69 2.07 1.13
C ALA A 104 -1.22 1.26 -0.06
N THR A 105 -1.14 1.84 -1.27
CA THR A 105 -1.75 1.31 -2.50
C THR A 105 -0.81 0.45 -3.35
N GLY A 106 0.28 -0.03 -2.77
CA GLY A 106 1.31 -0.83 -3.45
C GLY A 106 2.58 -0.04 -3.78
N ARG A 107 3.59 -0.76 -4.26
CA ARG A 107 4.92 -0.24 -4.61
C ARG A 107 5.20 -0.47 -6.09
N THR A 108 6.07 0.35 -6.66
CA THR A 108 6.54 0.18 -8.04
C THR A 108 8.07 0.07 -8.05
N PRO A 109 8.65 -0.68 -9.00
CA PRO A 109 10.11 -0.76 -9.16
C PRO A 109 10.76 0.62 -9.27
N ASN A 110 11.85 0.84 -8.54
CA ASN A 110 12.59 2.10 -8.55
C ASN A 110 13.68 2.10 -9.65
N THR A 111 13.27 2.15 -10.91
CA THR A 111 14.17 1.95 -12.07
C THR A 111 14.27 3.16 -12.99
N ARG A 112 13.34 4.11 -12.89
CA ARG A 112 13.18 5.21 -13.86
C ARG A 112 14.38 6.16 -13.93
N SER A 113 15.10 6.35 -12.82
CA SER A 113 16.25 7.26 -12.74
C SER A 113 17.59 6.61 -13.09
N LEU A 114 17.60 5.32 -13.42
CA LEU A 114 18.85 4.54 -13.59
C LEU A 114 19.42 4.57 -15.01
N ALA A 115 18.79 5.27 -15.96
CA ALA A 115 19.22 5.34 -17.37
C ALA A 115 19.50 3.96 -18.00
N LEU A 116 18.64 2.98 -17.71
CA LEU A 116 18.83 1.56 -18.06
C LEU A 116 19.01 1.31 -19.56
N ASP A 117 18.37 2.11 -20.41
CA ASP A 117 18.53 2.03 -21.87
C ASP A 117 19.99 2.26 -22.30
N ALA A 118 20.69 3.21 -21.68
CA ALA A 118 22.10 3.46 -21.96
C ALA A 118 23.01 2.30 -21.50
N ALA A 119 22.54 1.51 -20.53
CA ALA A 119 23.20 0.30 -20.05
C ALA A 119 22.78 -0.96 -20.83
N GLY A 120 21.89 -0.85 -21.83
CA GLY A 120 21.37 -2.00 -22.58
C GLY A 120 20.49 -2.94 -21.73
N VAL A 121 19.81 -2.40 -20.71
CA VAL A 121 18.96 -3.16 -19.79
C VAL A 121 17.48 -2.91 -20.09
N THR A 122 16.76 -3.97 -20.47
CA THR A 122 15.33 -3.94 -20.79
C THR A 122 14.48 -3.93 -19.52
N VAL A 123 13.42 -3.11 -19.53
CA VAL A 123 12.35 -3.12 -18.53
C VAL A 123 11.00 -3.51 -19.15
N ASN A 124 10.11 -4.09 -18.36
CA ASN A 124 8.74 -4.37 -18.78
C ASN A 124 7.84 -3.11 -18.67
N ALA A 125 6.56 -3.24 -19.05
CA ALA A 125 5.60 -2.13 -19.05
C ALA A 125 5.34 -1.52 -17.65
N GLN A 126 5.62 -2.27 -16.59
CA GLN A 126 5.51 -1.83 -15.19
C GLN A 126 6.80 -1.20 -14.66
N GLY A 127 7.85 -1.16 -15.49
CA GLY A 127 9.17 -0.63 -15.14
C GLY A 127 10.07 -1.62 -14.39
N ALA A 128 9.70 -2.89 -14.26
CA ALA A 128 10.58 -3.90 -13.67
C ALA A 128 11.67 -4.32 -14.66
N ILE A 129 12.90 -4.51 -14.15
CA ILE A 129 14.02 -5.06 -14.94
C ILE A 129 13.71 -6.51 -15.30
N VAL A 130 13.75 -6.82 -16.59
CA VAL A 130 13.53 -8.19 -17.09
C VAL A 130 14.79 -9.01 -16.82
N ILE A 131 14.60 -10.18 -16.19
CA ILE A 131 15.69 -11.08 -15.82
C ILE A 131 15.44 -12.53 -16.27
N ASP A 132 16.50 -13.30 -16.42
CA ASP A 132 16.43 -14.76 -16.57
C ASP A 132 16.41 -15.49 -15.21
N GLN A 133 16.35 -16.84 -15.24
CA GLN A 133 16.39 -17.67 -14.03
C GLN A 133 17.69 -17.51 -13.20
N GLY A 134 18.76 -17.01 -13.81
CA GLY A 134 20.04 -16.71 -13.17
C GLY A 134 20.18 -15.25 -12.77
N MET A 135 19.08 -14.47 -12.71
CA MET A 135 19.05 -13.05 -12.37
C MET A 135 19.78 -12.12 -13.36
N ARG A 136 20.09 -12.61 -14.56
CA ARG A 136 20.78 -11.82 -15.60
C ARG A 136 19.79 -10.94 -16.35
N THR A 137 20.20 -9.71 -16.62
CA THR A 137 19.44 -8.78 -17.47
C THR A 137 19.71 -9.03 -18.96
N SER A 138 19.11 -8.23 -19.84
CA SER A 138 19.45 -8.21 -21.28
C SER A 138 20.90 -7.81 -21.56
N ASN A 139 21.58 -7.14 -20.63
CA ASN A 139 23.02 -6.97 -20.67
C ASN A 139 23.69 -8.12 -19.89
N PRO A 140 24.52 -8.97 -20.54
CA PRO A 140 25.08 -10.17 -19.91
C PRO A 140 26.03 -9.88 -18.74
N ASN A 141 26.49 -8.64 -18.59
CA ASN A 141 27.36 -8.20 -17.50
C ASN A 141 26.60 -7.54 -16.33
N ILE A 142 25.28 -7.41 -16.43
CA ILE A 142 24.44 -6.75 -15.43
C ILE A 142 23.39 -7.74 -14.91
N TYR A 143 23.24 -7.75 -13.60
CA TYR A 143 22.29 -8.58 -12.87
C TYR A 143 21.35 -7.68 -12.06
N ALA A 144 20.14 -8.15 -11.80
CA ALA A 144 19.16 -7.45 -10.96
C ALA A 144 18.42 -8.45 -10.06
N ALA A 145 18.11 -8.04 -8.83
CA ALA A 145 17.44 -8.88 -7.84
C ALA A 145 16.55 -8.05 -6.91
N GLY A 146 15.53 -8.68 -6.33
CA GLY A 146 14.55 -8.06 -5.45
C GLY A 146 13.54 -7.17 -6.17
N ASP A 147 12.90 -6.25 -5.44
CA ASP A 147 11.78 -5.39 -5.89
C ASP A 147 11.99 -4.58 -7.19
N CYS A 148 13.22 -4.46 -7.69
CA CYS A 148 13.49 -3.81 -8.97
C CYS A 148 13.17 -4.70 -10.19
N THR A 149 12.94 -5.99 -9.97
CA THR A 149 12.55 -6.99 -10.97
C THR A 149 11.05 -7.29 -10.88
N ASP A 150 10.59 -8.30 -11.60
CA ASP A 150 9.21 -8.81 -11.56
C ASP A 150 9.00 -9.93 -10.53
N GLN A 151 10.01 -10.22 -9.70
CA GLN A 151 9.91 -11.17 -8.61
C GLN A 151 8.95 -10.67 -7.52
N PRO A 152 8.37 -11.58 -6.70
CA PRO A 152 7.59 -11.20 -5.53
C PRO A 152 8.38 -10.26 -4.61
N GLN A 153 7.70 -9.23 -4.09
CA GLN A 153 8.30 -8.19 -3.24
C GLN A 153 8.41 -8.67 -1.78
N PHE A 154 9.16 -9.75 -1.56
CA PHE A 154 9.48 -10.27 -0.23
C PHE A 154 11.00 -10.31 -0.02
N VAL A 155 11.42 -10.26 1.24
CA VAL A 155 12.86 -10.24 1.60
C VAL A 155 13.53 -11.62 1.40
N TYR A 156 12.76 -12.70 1.33
CA TYR A 156 13.25 -14.09 1.35
C TYR A 156 13.02 -14.86 0.03
N VAL A 157 13.04 -14.16 -1.12
CA VAL A 157 12.88 -14.75 -2.46
C VAL A 157 14.23 -15.02 -3.10
#